data_AF-A0A0G1F9W2-F1
#
_entry.id   AF-A0A0G1F9W2-F1
#
_cell.length_a   1.000
_cell.length_b   1.000
_cell.length_c   1.000
_cell.angle_alpha   90.00
_cell.angle_beta   90.00
_cell.angle_gamma   90.00
#
_symmetry.space_group_name_H-M   'P 1'
#
loop_
_entity.id
_entity.type
_entity.pdbx_description
1 polymer ?
#
loop_
_entity_poly.entity_id
_entity_poly.type
_entity_poly.pdbx_seq_one_letter_code
_entity_poly.pdbx_strand_id
1 'polypeptide(L)'
;MIIVMRDKISLHQFVLFGALLILVLWKIISGNFSFNLNLLWWLLGSIVGFLFVFTDRFVYSFLMKPNEALGMRLKELFQGRKFSEALILLLNERHEQKELIMRSFLFVMVWLVLAFLTVTSIASPFGRGFMLGMGVHLSFDLIYDYFWNKERFELWFWQIKRVVSSEEKRWFVIVVSLVFVFLAFSF
;
A
#
# COMPACT_ATOMS: atom_id res chain seq x y z
N MET A 1 -2.14 17.69 18.79
CA MET A 1 -1.47 16.46 18.31
C MET A 1 -2.44 15.37 17.81
N ILE A 2 -3.72 15.37 18.23
CA ILE A 2 -4.76 14.44 17.71
C ILE A 2 -5.19 14.74 16.27
N ILE A 3 -5.07 16.00 15.84
CA ILE A 3 -5.56 16.48 14.55
C ILE A 3 -4.75 15.88 13.38
N VAL A 4 -3.41 15.86 13.47
CA VAL A 4 -2.52 15.33 12.41
C VAL A 4 -2.69 13.82 12.17
N MET A 5 -3.15 13.07 13.20
CA MET A 5 -3.30 11.60 13.15
C MET A 5 -4.50 11.14 12.32
N ARG A 6 -5.60 11.89 12.37
CA ARG A 6 -6.79 11.63 11.56
C ARG A 6 -6.48 11.84 10.08
N ASP A 7 -5.57 12.75 9.75
CA ASP A 7 -5.34 13.20 8.38
C ASP A 7 -4.71 12.13 7.48
N LYS A 8 -3.66 11.39 7.91
CA LYS A 8 -3.02 10.42 6.99
C LYS A 8 -3.80 9.12 6.84
N ILE A 9 -4.44 8.57 7.89
CA ILE A 9 -5.29 7.37 7.75
C ILE A 9 -6.55 7.71 6.97
N SER A 10 -7.18 8.86 7.24
CA SER A 10 -8.31 9.31 6.42
C SER A 10 -7.88 9.55 4.98
N LEU A 11 -6.69 10.11 4.73
CA LEU A 11 -6.15 10.28 3.38
C LEU A 11 -6.02 8.93 2.64
N HIS A 12 -5.55 7.88 3.32
CA HIS A 12 -5.52 6.53 2.73
C HIS A 12 -6.93 6.02 2.37
N GLN A 13 -7.92 6.25 3.25
CA GLN A 13 -9.32 5.89 2.98
C GLN A 13 -9.89 6.69 1.81
N PHE A 14 -9.67 8.01 1.76
CA PHE A 14 -10.09 8.86 0.66
C PHE A 14 -9.47 8.44 -0.66
N VAL A 15 -8.19 8.08 -0.66
CA VAL A 15 -7.50 7.59 -1.87
C VAL A 15 -8.06 6.25 -2.32
N LEU A 16 -8.26 5.29 -1.40
CA LEU A 16 -8.86 4.00 -1.73
C LEU A 16 -10.27 4.16 -2.32
N PHE A 17 -11.17 4.81 -1.58
CA PHE A 17 -12.55 4.96 -2.02
C PHE A 17 -12.67 5.88 -3.23
N GLY A 18 -11.82 6.90 -3.34
CA GLY A 18 -11.74 7.77 -4.52
C GLY A 18 -11.29 7.01 -5.77
N ALA A 19 -10.24 6.20 -5.67
CA ALA A 19 -9.77 5.36 -6.77
C ALA A 19 -10.83 4.33 -7.19
N LEU A 20 -11.46 3.65 -6.23
CA LEU A 20 -12.54 2.70 -6.52
C LEU A 20 -13.74 3.38 -7.17
N LEU A 21 -14.14 4.57 -6.68
CA LEU A 21 -15.23 5.34 -7.27
C LEU A 21 -14.91 5.71 -8.73
N ILE A 22 -13.71 6.22 -9.01
CA ILE A 22 -13.29 6.55 -10.38
C ILE A 22 -13.36 5.32 -11.30
N LEU A 23 -12.88 4.17 -10.83
CA LEU A 23 -12.89 2.94 -11.62
C LEU A 23 -14.31 2.39 -11.83
N VAL A 24 -15.20 2.49 -10.84
CA VAL A 24 -16.60 2.12 -10.98
C VAL A 24 -17.30 3.05 -11.98
N LEU A 25 -17.09 4.37 -11.88
CA LEU A 25 -17.63 5.35 -12.83
C LEU A 25 -17.11 5.08 -14.25
N TRP A 26 -15.84 4.72 -14.40
CA TRP A 26 -15.28 4.32 -15.69
C TRP A 26 -15.99 3.08 -16.27
N LYS A 27 -16.27 2.05 -15.45
CA LYS A 27 -17.05 0.88 -15.91
C LYS A 27 -18.47 1.26 -16.33
N ILE A 28 -19.09 2.24 -15.68
CA ILE A 28 -20.41 2.77 -16.07
C ILE A 28 -20.34 3.47 -17.43
N ILE A 29 -19.39 4.41 -17.60
CA ILE A 29 -19.25 5.20 -18.83
C ILE A 29 -18.86 4.31 -20.03
N SER A 30 -18.01 3.31 -19.80
CA SER A 30 -17.59 2.37 -20.86
C SER A 30 -18.65 1.33 -21.23
N GLY A 31 -19.82 1.33 -20.58
CA GLY A 31 -20.90 0.37 -20.86
C GLY A 31 -20.64 -1.05 -20.33
N ASN A 32 -19.53 -1.27 -19.61
CA ASN A 32 -19.14 -2.57 -19.05
C ASN A 32 -19.65 -2.79 -17.61
N PHE A 33 -20.54 -1.92 -17.13
CA PHE A 33 -21.04 -2.00 -15.77
C PHE A 33 -22.12 -3.08 -15.63
N SER A 34 -21.90 -3.99 -14.70
CA SER A 34 -22.91 -4.93 -14.23
C SER A 34 -22.85 -5.01 -12.72
N PHE A 35 -23.97 -4.69 -12.05
CA PHE A 35 -24.07 -4.82 -10.61
C PHE A 35 -24.33 -6.30 -10.26
N ASN A 36 -23.27 -7.03 -9.94
CA ASN A 36 -23.33 -8.47 -9.65
C ASN A 36 -22.34 -8.84 -8.52
N LEU A 37 -22.36 -10.12 -8.13
CA LEU A 37 -21.44 -10.65 -7.13
C LEU A 37 -19.96 -10.47 -7.52
N ASN A 38 -19.62 -10.46 -8.81
CA ASN A 38 -18.24 -10.25 -9.26
C ASN A 38 -17.73 -8.85 -8.90
N LEU A 39 -18.58 -7.82 -9.05
CA LEU A 39 -18.25 -6.46 -8.62
C LEU A 39 -18.01 -6.40 -7.11
N LEU A 40 -18.87 -7.05 -6.32
CA LEU A 40 -18.72 -7.08 -4.85
C LEU A 40 -17.43 -7.80 -4.44
N TRP A 41 -17.12 -8.93 -5.07
CA TRP A 41 -15.87 -9.66 -4.83
C TRP A 41 -14.63 -8.86 -5.22
N TRP A 42 -14.70 -8.12 -6.32
CA TRP A 42 -13.64 -7.23 -6.75
C TRP A 42 -13.42 -6.08 -5.76
N LEU A 43 -14.50 -5.42 -5.30
CA LEU A 43 -14.42 -4.36 -4.28
C LEU A 43 -13.85 -4.89 -2.96
N LEU A 44 -14.33 -6.04 -2.49
CA LEU A 44 -13.83 -6.69 -1.28
C LEU A 44 -12.35 -7.05 -1.43
N GLY A 45 -11.96 -7.62 -2.57
CA GLY A 45 -10.58 -7.88 -2.91
C GLY A 45 -9.73 -6.62 -2.77
N SER A 46 -10.15 -5.50 -3.36
CA SER A 46 -9.41 -4.23 -3.27
C SER A 46 -9.27 -3.69 -1.87
N ILE A 47 -10.31 -3.79 -1.04
CA ILE A 47 -10.22 -3.39 0.36
C ILE A 47 -9.21 -4.28 1.09
N VAL A 48 -9.29 -5.60 0.92
CA VAL A 48 -8.38 -6.55 1.57
C VAL A 48 -6.93 -6.35 1.10
N GLY A 49 -6.70 -6.19 -0.18
CA GLY A 49 -5.36 -5.93 -0.74
C GLY A 49 -4.77 -4.60 -0.28
N PHE A 50 -5.60 -3.56 -0.17
CA PHE A 50 -5.16 -2.28 0.39
C PHE A 50 -4.77 -2.39 1.86
N LEU A 51 -5.54 -3.16 2.65
CA LEU A 51 -5.23 -3.45 4.04
C LEU A 51 -4.00 -4.33 4.20
N PHE A 52 -3.75 -5.24 3.27
CA PHE A 52 -2.61 -6.14 3.28
C PHE A 52 -1.28 -5.38 3.33
N VAL A 53 -1.14 -4.25 2.64
CA VAL A 53 0.08 -3.43 2.68
C VAL A 53 0.36 -2.80 4.06
N PHE A 54 -0.67 -2.60 4.91
CA PHE A 54 -0.44 -2.19 6.29
C PHE A 54 0.20 -3.29 7.16
N THR A 55 0.02 -4.56 6.79
CA THR A 55 0.55 -5.70 7.56
C THR A 55 2.08 -5.73 7.59
N ASP A 56 2.74 -5.11 6.61
CA ASP A 56 4.19 -4.93 6.59
C ASP A 56 4.73 -4.29 7.88
N ARG A 57 3.97 -3.38 8.49
CA ARG A 57 4.36 -2.76 9.76
C ARG A 57 4.31 -3.76 10.92
N PHE A 58 3.31 -4.62 10.93
CA PHE A 58 3.24 -5.71 11.89
C PHE A 58 4.43 -6.65 11.71
N VAL A 59 4.74 -7.03 10.47
CA VAL A 59 5.90 -7.88 10.16
C VAL A 59 7.19 -7.23 10.66
N TYR A 60 7.40 -5.95 10.39
CA TYR A 60 8.58 -5.23 10.86
C TYR A 60 8.70 -5.27 12.40
N SER A 61 7.64 -4.85 13.10
CA SER A 61 7.69 -4.67 14.55
C SER A 61 7.66 -5.98 15.35
N PHE A 62 7.00 -7.04 14.87
CA PHE A 62 6.87 -8.30 15.60
C PHE A 62 7.84 -9.39 15.14
N LEU A 63 8.24 -9.40 13.86
CA LEU A 63 9.06 -10.46 13.29
C LEU A 63 10.49 -10.01 13.00
N MET A 64 10.68 -8.84 12.37
CA MET A 64 12.02 -8.39 11.95
C MET A 64 12.81 -7.74 13.08
N LYS A 65 12.17 -6.83 13.83
CA LYS A 65 12.80 -6.01 14.88
C LYS A 65 12.06 -6.09 16.22
N PRO A 66 11.80 -7.28 16.77
CA PRO A 66 11.02 -7.43 18.01
C PRO A 66 11.67 -6.80 19.24
N ASN A 67 12.99 -6.60 19.22
CA ASN A 67 13.77 -6.09 20.35
C ASN A 67 14.04 -4.57 20.27
N GLU A 68 13.54 -3.89 19.24
CA GLU A 68 13.61 -2.42 19.18
C GLU A 68 12.52 -1.80 20.08
N ALA A 69 12.67 -0.50 20.40
CA ALA A 69 11.77 0.20 21.34
C ALA A 69 10.29 0.03 20.95
N LEU A 70 9.94 0.22 19.67
CA LEU A 70 8.60 -0.02 19.15
C LEU A 70 8.15 -1.47 19.32
N GLY A 71 9.00 -2.45 18.97
CA GLY A 71 8.68 -3.88 19.08
C GLY A 71 8.42 -4.32 20.52
N MET A 72 9.24 -3.85 21.46
CA MET A 72 9.08 -4.13 22.88
C MET A 72 7.78 -3.53 23.44
N ARG A 73 7.49 -2.25 23.16
CA ARG A 73 6.25 -1.59 23.57
C ARG A 73 5.01 -2.28 23.00
N LEU A 74 5.06 -2.67 21.73
CA LEU A 74 3.96 -3.39 21.09
C LEU A 74 3.74 -4.77 21.72
N LYS A 75 4.81 -5.49 22.05
CA LYS A 75 4.73 -6.78 22.75
C LYS A 75 4.07 -6.62 24.12
N GLU A 76 4.45 -5.61 24.89
CA GLU A 76 3.85 -5.31 26.20
C GLU A 76 2.35 -5.00 26.08
N LEU A 77 1.95 -4.16 25.12
CA LEU A 77 0.54 -3.82 24.90
C LEU A 77 -0.29 -5.04 24.45
N PHE A 78 0.26 -5.89 23.58
CA PHE A 78 -0.40 -7.13 23.17
C PHE A 78 -0.54 -8.13 24.32
N GLN A 79 0.49 -8.29 25.14
CA GLN A 79 0.44 -9.14 26.35
C GLN A 79 -0.58 -8.60 27.37
N GLY A 80 -0.69 -7.27 27.48
CA GLY A 80 -1.69 -6.59 28.29
C GLY A 80 -3.11 -6.57 27.69
N ARG A 81 -3.36 -7.26 26.56
CA ARG A 81 -4.65 -7.28 25.82
C ARG A 81 -5.13 -5.89 25.36
N LYS A 82 -4.23 -4.91 25.28
CA LYS A 82 -4.52 -3.54 24.83
C LYS A 82 -4.37 -3.40 23.32
N PHE A 83 -5.14 -4.20 22.58
CA PHE A 83 -5.00 -4.31 21.12
C PHE A 83 -5.23 -2.99 20.38
N SER A 84 -6.21 -2.19 20.81
CA SER A 84 -6.50 -0.90 20.19
C SER A 84 -5.34 0.09 20.36
N GLU A 85 -4.77 0.17 21.57
CA GLU A 85 -3.60 1.02 21.85
C GLU A 85 -2.38 0.55 21.05
N ALA A 86 -2.16 -0.77 20.95
CA ALA A 86 -1.08 -1.32 20.16
C ALA A 86 -1.23 -1.01 18.67
N LEU A 87 -2.45 -1.10 18.12
CA LEU A 87 -2.72 -0.75 16.74
C LEU A 87 -2.48 0.74 16.47
N ILE A 88 -2.93 1.60 17.39
CA ILE A 88 -2.70 3.05 17.30
C ILE A 88 -1.18 3.33 17.34
N LEU A 89 -0.45 2.72 18.27
CA LEU A 89 1.00 2.86 18.39
C LEU A 89 1.71 2.44 17.11
N LEU A 90 1.37 1.28 16.55
CA LEU A 90 1.96 0.76 15.31
C LEU A 90 1.71 1.68 14.10
N LEU A 91 0.54 2.31 14.06
CA LEU A 91 0.17 3.21 12.98
C LEU A 91 0.78 4.61 13.13
N ASN A 92 1.17 5.00 14.35
CA ASN A 92 1.71 6.30 14.72
C ASN A 92 3.24 6.36 14.66
N GLU A 93 3.95 5.34 15.14
CA GLU A 93 5.42 5.32 15.24
C GLU A 93 6.08 4.94 13.91
N ARG A 94 5.72 5.66 12.85
CA ARG A 94 6.19 5.37 11.49
C ARG A 94 7.67 5.67 11.31
N HIS A 95 8.19 6.68 11.99
CA HIS A 95 9.59 7.11 11.86
C HIS A 95 10.58 6.06 12.35
N GLU A 96 10.19 5.23 13.32
CA GLU A 96 11.03 4.12 13.80
C GLU A 96 11.07 2.95 12.80
N GLN A 97 10.08 2.82 11.91
CA GLN A 97 9.97 1.73 10.95
C GLN A 97 10.71 2.03 9.64
N LYS A 98 12.01 1.77 9.60
CA LYS A 98 12.87 2.17 8.47
C LYS A 98 12.89 1.19 7.30
N GLU A 99 12.88 -0.11 7.56
CA GLU A 99 13.13 -1.15 6.53
C GLU A 99 11.87 -1.98 6.25
N LEU A 100 10.85 -1.31 5.71
CA LEU A 100 9.58 -1.94 5.36
C LEU A 100 9.72 -2.76 4.06
N ILE A 101 9.20 -3.99 4.04
CA ILE A 101 9.38 -4.93 2.92
C ILE A 101 8.46 -4.57 1.76
N MET A 102 7.18 -4.33 2.02
CA MET A 102 6.21 -4.06 0.95
C MET A 102 6.40 -2.65 0.37
N ARG A 103 6.90 -1.72 1.18
CA ARG A 103 7.28 -0.36 0.76
C ARG A 103 8.76 -0.30 0.37
N SER A 104 9.13 -1.12 -0.61
CA SER A 104 10.49 -1.14 -1.14
C SER A 104 10.49 -1.24 -2.66
N PHE A 105 11.61 -0.83 -3.27
CA PHE A 105 11.86 -0.93 -4.69
C PHE A 105 11.68 -2.36 -5.20
N LEU A 106 12.31 -3.36 -4.55
CA LEU A 106 12.24 -4.74 -5.02
C LEU A 106 10.81 -5.29 -4.92
N PHE A 107 10.07 -4.95 -3.87
CA PHE A 107 8.69 -5.38 -3.75
C PHE A 107 7.80 -4.77 -4.82
N VAL A 108 7.97 -3.49 -5.15
CA VAL A 108 7.22 -2.86 -6.25
C VAL A 108 7.50 -3.55 -7.58
N MET A 109 8.76 -3.93 -7.86
CA MET A 109 9.09 -4.68 -9.07
C MET A 109 8.41 -6.05 -9.12
N VAL A 110 8.39 -6.79 -8.00
CA VAL A 110 7.67 -8.06 -7.90
C VAL A 110 6.17 -7.84 -8.06
N TRP A 111 5.61 -6.83 -7.38
CA TRP A 111 4.20 -6.48 -7.48
C TRP A 111 3.80 -6.15 -8.92
N LEU A 112 4.62 -5.41 -9.68
CA LEU A 112 4.37 -5.09 -11.09
C LEU A 112 4.25 -6.35 -11.95
N VAL A 113 5.17 -7.31 -11.77
CA VAL A 113 5.13 -8.59 -12.50
C VAL A 113 3.87 -9.38 -12.12
N LEU A 114 3.57 -9.48 -10.83
CA LEU A 114 2.37 -10.18 -10.36
C LEU A 114 1.07 -9.51 -10.81
N ALA A 115 1.04 -8.18 -10.84
CA ALA A 115 -0.11 -7.40 -11.28
C ALA A 115 -0.36 -7.62 -12.77
N PHE A 116 0.68 -7.61 -13.60
CA PHE A 116 0.59 -7.94 -15.03
C PHE A 116 0.08 -9.37 -15.26
N LEU A 117 0.62 -10.35 -14.53
CA LEU A 117 0.14 -11.74 -14.59
C LEU A 117 -1.31 -11.87 -14.12
N THR A 118 -1.72 -11.10 -13.12
CA THR A 118 -3.09 -11.11 -12.61
C THR A 118 -4.07 -10.58 -13.65
N VAL A 119 -3.75 -9.47 -14.32
CA VAL A 119 -4.59 -8.90 -15.40
C VAL A 119 -4.76 -9.91 -16.54
N THR A 120 -3.67 -10.59 -16.93
CA THR A 120 -3.65 -11.47 -18.11
C THR A 120 -4.15 -12.89 -17.83
N SER A 121 -3.96 -13.42 -16.61
CA SER A 121 -4.08 -14.86 -16.34
C SER A 121 -5.08 -15.21 -15.25
N ILE A 122 -5.54 -14.25 -14.44
CA ILE A 122 -6.46 -14.52 -13.32
C ILE A 122 -7.88 -14.12 -13.73
N ALA A 123 -8.81 -15.08 -13.69
CA ALA A 123 -10.24 -14.82 -13.91
C ALA A 123 -10.97 -14.37 -12.63
N SER A 124 -10.42 -14.65 -11.45
CA SER A 124 -11.04 -14.34 -10.16
C SER A 124 -11.19 -12.82 -9.95
N PRO A 125 -12.42 -12.29 -9.79
CA PRO A 125 -12.65 -10.88 -9.51
C PRO A 125 -11.98 -10.43 -8.20
N PHE A 126 -12.01 -11.29 -7.18
CA PHE A 126 -11.36 -11.01 -5.91
C PHE A 126 -9.84 -10.88 -6.05
N GLY A 127 -9.19 -11.77 -6.80
CA GLY A 127 -7.74 -11.72 -7.02
C GLY A 127 -7.30 -10.45 -7.75
N ARG A 128 -8.06 -10.06 -8.79
CA ARG A 128 -7.86 -8.78 -9.50
C ARG A 128 -8.05 -7.58 -8.57
N GLY A 129 -9.13 -7.58 -7.80
CA GLY A 129 -9.41 -6.57 -6.79
C GLY A 129 -8.26 -6.45 -5.79
N PHE A 130 -7.78 -7.57 -5.25
CA PHE A 130 -6.69 -7.62 -4.28
C PHE A 130 -5.40 -6.99 -4.81
N MET A 131 -4.99 -7.36 -6.03
CA MET A 131 -3.80 -6.76 -6.64
C MET A 131 -3.95 -5.27 -6.92
N LEU A 132 -5.13 -4.83 -7.36
CA LEU A 132 -5.46 -3.42 -7.50
C LEU A 132 -5.35 -2.69 -6.15
N GLY A 133 -5.94 -3.23 -5.09
CA GLY A 133 -5.92 -2.64 -3.75
C GLY A 133 -4.51 -2.43 -3.22
N MET A 134 -3.65 -3.44 -3.39
CA MET A 134 -2.22 -3.30 -3.08
C MET A 134 -1.57 -2.20 -3.89
N GLY A 135 -1.82 -2.17 -5.21
CA GLY A 135 -1.29 -1.15 -6.10
C GLY A 135 -1.69 0.27 -5.70
N VAL A 136 -2.97 0.49 -5.38
CA VAL A 136 -3.48 1.79 -4.91
C VAL A 136 -2.71 2.25 -3.68
N HIS A 137 -2.50 1.38 -2.68
CA HIS A 137 -1.74 1.74 -1.48
C HIS A 137 -0.28 2.06 -1.81
N LEU A 138 0.40 1.19 -2.55
CA LEU A 138 1.81 1.31 -2.87
C LEU A 138 2.09 2.55 -3.72
N SER A 139 1.33 2.76 -4.78
CA SER A 139 1.47 3.92 -5.66
C SER A 139 1.17 5.21 -4.92
N PHE A 140 0.14 5.23 -4.07
CA PHE A 140 -0.15 6.39 -3.24
C PHE A 140 0.99 6.72 -2.28
N ASP A 141 1.45 5.76 -1.48
CA ASP A 141 2.55 5.98 -0.52
C ASP A 141 3.84 6.39 -1.26
N LEU A 142 4.14 5.79 -2.43
CA LEU A 142 5.30 6.13 -3.24
C LEU A 142 5.26 7.59 -3.73
N ILE A 143 4.13 8.00 -4.31
CA ILE A 143 3.93 9.38 -4.79
C ILE A 143 3.94 10.35 -3.62
N TYR A 144 3.23 10.03 -2.54
CA TYR A 144 3.17 10.87 -1.36
C TYR A 144 4.55 11.08 -0.75
N ASP A 145 5.32 10.02 -0.56
CA ASP A 145 6.65 10.11 0.03
C ASP A 145 7.62 10.87 -0.90
N TYR A 146 7.55 10.66 -2.22
CA TYR A 146 8.37 11.39 -3.18
C TYR A 146 8.20 12.92 -3.09
N PHE A 147 6.96 13.39 -2.99
CA PHE A 147 6.65 14.82 -2.99
C PHE A 147 6.65 15.46 -1.60
N TRP A 148 6.21 14.74 -0.56
CA TRP A 148 5.97 15.31 0.78
C TRP A 148 6.84 14.71 1.89
N ASN A 149 7.52 13.58 1.69
CA ASN A 149 8.35 12.95 2.72
C ASN A 149 9.63 12.33 2.15
N LYS A 150 10.58 13.20 1.77
CA LYS A 150 11.84 12.79 1.13
C LYS A 150 12.66 11.81 1.96
N GLU A 151 12.71 11.97 3.28
CA GLU A 151 13.41 11.03 4.17
C GLU A 151 12.79 9.64 4.08
N ARG A 152 11.45 9.55 4.09
CA ARG A 152 10.76 8.29 3.91
C ARG A 152 10.96 7.70 2.52
N PHE A 153 10.99 8.56 1.50
CA PHE A 153 11.21 8.14 0.13
C PHE A 153 12.59 7.48 -0.07
N GLU A 154 13.65 7.97 0.61
CA GLU A 154 14.96 7.32 0.57
C GLU A 154 14.91 5.86 1.04
N LEU A 155 14.07 5.57 2.04
CA LEU A 155 13.92 4.23 2.58
C LEU A 155 13.34 3.25 1.56
N TRP A 156 12.61 3.68 0.53
CA TRP A 156 12.14 2.75 -0.51
C TRP A 156 13.29 2.00 -1.20
N PHE A 157 14.50 2.54 -1.17
CA PHE A 157 15.69 1.96 -1.80
C PHE A 157 16.62 1.27 -0.80
N TRP A 158 16.19 1.01 0.45
CA TRP A 158 17.03 0.43 1.51
C TRP A 158 17.70 -0.90 1.13
N GLN A 159 17.08 -1.67 0.22
CA GLN A 159 17.60 -2.96 -0.27
C GLN A 159 18.68 -2.79 -1.35
N ILE A 160 18.81 -1.60 -1.94
CA ILE A 160 19.80 -1.29 -2.98
C ILE A 160 21.08 -0.82 -2.29
N LYS A 161 22.13 -1.65 -2.35
CA LYS A 161 23.44 -1.39 -1.71
C LYS A 161 24.30 -0.34 -2.43
N ARG A 162 23.68 0.58 -3.18
CA ARG A 162 24.35 1.69 -3.86
C ARG A 162 23.53 2.97 -3.71
N VAL A 163 24.19 4.10 -3.89
CA VAL A 163 23.50 5.39 -3.99
C VAL A 163 22.68 5.41 -5.27
N VAL A 164 21.38 5.63 -5.13
CA VAL A 164 20.45 5.81 -6.25
C VAL A 164 20.36 7.30 -6.55
N SER A 165 20.64 7.66 -7.79
CA SER A 165 20.62 9.05 -8.25
C SER A 165 19.19 9.63 -8.22
N SER A 166 19.10 10.95 -8.14
CA SER A 166 17.82 11.66 -8.18
C SER A 166 17.04 11.43 -9.47
N GLU A 167 17.75 11.21 -10.59
CA GLU A 167 17.12 10.90 -11.87
C GLU A 167 16.50 9.51 -11.89
N GLU A 168 17.22 8.48 -11.42
CA GLU A 168 16.69 7.12 -11.30
C GLU A 168 15.46 7.07 -10.39
N LYS A 169 15.52 7.78 -9.26
CA LYS A 169 14.39 7.94 -8.33
C LYS A 169 13.17 8.55 -8.99
N ARG A 170 13.35 9.62 -9.77
CA ARG A 170 12.27 10.28 -10.52
C ARG A 170 11.66 9.32 -11.54
N TRP A 171 12.49 8.64 -12.33
CA TRP A 171 12.01 7.67 -13.32
C TRP A 171 11.28 6.49 -12.68
N PHE A 172 11.75 6.01 -11.53
CA PHE A 172 11.07 4.98 -10.77
C PHE A 172 9.63 5.39 -10.44
N VAL A 173 9.42 6.58 -9.86
CA VAL A 173 8.08 7.07 -9.53
C VAL A 173 7.20 7.22 -10.77
N ILE A 174 7.74 7.81 -11.85
CA ILE A 174 6.99 8.01 -13.10
C ILE A 174 6.57 6.68 -13.72
N VAL A 175 7.51 5.74 -13.89
CA VAL A 175 7.24 4.44 -14.51
C VAL A 175 6.25 3.64 -13.68
N VAL A 176 6.46 3.54 -12.36
CA VAL A 176 5.54 2.82 -11.47
C VAL A 176 4.14 3.42 -11.53
N SER A 177 4.03 4.76 -11.52
CA SER A 177 2.73 5.44 -11.57
C SER A 177 2.02 5.22 -12.90
N LEU A 178 2.72 5.34 -14.03
CA LEU A 178 2.14 5.11 -15.36
C LEU A 178 1.69 3.66 -15.54
N VAL A 179 2.53 2.71 -15.15
CA VAL A 179 2.19 1.28 -15.24
C VAL A 179 1.05 0.94 -14.30
N PHE A 180 1.02 1.47 -13.07
CA PHE A 180 -0.10 1.29 -12.17
C PHE A 180 -1.41 1.82 -12.77
N VAL A 181 -1.41 3.04 -13.32
CA VAL A 181 -2.61 3.62 -13.95
C VAL A 181 -3.08 2.72 -15.11
N PHE A 182 -2.18 2.29 -15.98
CA PHE A 182 -2.51 1.37 -17.07
C PHE A 182 -3.13 0.05 -16.56
N LEU A 183 -2.53 -0.57 -15.55
CA LEU A 183 -3.03 -1.81 -14.95
C LEU A 183 -4.37 -1.59 -14.21
N ALA A 184 -4.56 -0.44 -13.55
CA ALA A 184 -5.77 -0.11 -12.80
C ALA A 184 -7.03 -0.14 -13.69
N PHE A 185 -6.93 0.37 -14.91
CA PHE A 185 -8.02 0.31 -15.89
C PHE A 185 -8.20 -1.07 -16.54
N SER A 186 -7.24 -1.97 -16.35
CA SER A 186 -7.26 -3.33 -16.89
C SER A 186 -7.77 -4.39 -15.90
N PHE A 187 -7.92 -4.04 -14.62
CA PHE A 187 -8.46 -4.93 -13.56
C PHE A 187 -9.99 -5.04 -13.58
#